data_AF-A0A349BXZ6-F1
#
_entry.id   AF-A0A349BXZ6-F1
#
_cell.length_a   1.000
_cell.length_b   1.000
_cell.length_c   1.000
_cell.angle_alpha   90.00
_cell.angle_beta   90.00
_cell.angle_gamma   90.00
#
_symmetry.space_group_name_H-M   'P 1'
#
loop_
_entity.id
_entity.type
_entity.pdbx_description
1 polymer ?
#
loop_
_entity_poly.entity_id
_entity_poly.type
_entity_poly.pdbx_seq_one_letter_code
_entity_poly.pdbx_strand_id
1 'polypeptide(L)'
;MWTRAELKETGRNTFKANYWRTVLVSLIAMVIAGAGGSSVGAGGSSGAGAGAMQEAGEAAGQYGQQATPETFLIGLLVSAIAFAALIIGLMVRAFILNPLDLGCKRFFLINLTRPAEVSSIGGGFGDSYLERVKTLFCRDLFTLLWTMLLVIPGIVKYYEYLMIPYLLADDPSITRQEAFAESRRLMQGSKWNAFILDLSFIGWYILSAVTMGIVGVLYANPYHDMTRAALYRKLIMENA
;
A
#
# COMPACT_ATOMS: atom_id res chain seq x y z
N MET A 1 9.50 4.48 25.48
CA MET A 1 10.21 4.69 24.20
C MET A 1 10.56 3.32 23.64
N TRP A 2 9.84 2.90 22.61
CA TRP A 2 10.09 1.63 21.91
C TRP A 2 11.47 1.60 21.25
N THR A 3 12.11 0.44 21.27
CA THR A 3 13.43 0.25 20.63
C THR A 3 13.27 -0.46 19.29
N ARG A 4 13.99 -0.01 18.26
CA ARG A 4 13.98 -0.62 16.92
C ARG A 4 14.28 -2.12 16.93
N ALA A 5 15.19 -2.55 17.81
CA ALA A 5 15.55 -3.95 17.99
C ALA A 5 14.37 -4.79 18.51
N GLU A 6 13.62 -4.28 19.50
CA GLU A 6 12.47 -4.95 20.08
C GLU A 6 11.33 -5.15 19.06
N LEU A 7 11.06 -4.13 18.25
CA LEU A 7 10.05 -4.22 17.17
C LEU A 7 10.42 -5.26 16.13
N LYS A 8 11.70 -5.26 15.72
CA LYS A 8 12.26 -6.22 14.78
C LYS A 8 12.24 -7.65 15.33
N GLU A 9 12.57 -7.82 16.60
CA GLU A 9 12.52 -9.12 17.26
C GLU A 9 11.08 -9.65 17.34
N THR A 10 10.15 -8.81 17.79
CA THR A 10 8.71 -9.15 17.85
C THR A 10 8.18 -9.52 16.46
N GLY A 11 8.49 -8.71 15.45
CA GLY A 11 8.11 -8.98 14.06
C GLY A 11 8.68 -10.30 13.55
N ARG A 12 9.96 -10.59 13.83
CA ARG A 12 10.64 -11.83 13.41
C ARG A 12 10.07 -13.06 14.11
N ASN A 13 9.82 -13.00 15.41
CA ASN A 13 9.31 -14.13 16.18
C ASN A 13 7.90 -14.51 15.73
N THR A 14 7.05 -13.50 15.55
CA THR A 14 5.67 -13.71 15.10
C THR A 14 5.60 -14.18 13.64
N PHE A 15 6.47 -13.63 12.78
CA PHE A 15 6.63 -14.11 11.41
C PHE A 15 7.01 -15.60 11.37
N LYS A 16 7.99 -16.03 12.18
CA LYS A 16 8.41 -17.43 12.24
C LYS A 16 7.32 -18.35 12.80
N ALA A 17 6.50 -17.86 13.72
CA ALA A 17 5.40 -18.63 14.32
C ALA A 17 4.33 -19.02 13.29
N ASN A 18 4.11 -18.22 12.24
CA ASN A 18 3.10 -18.48 11.22
C ASN A 18 3.62 -18.24 9.79
N TYR A 19 4.81 -18.76 9.50
CA TYR A 19 5.60 -18.43 8.31
C TYR A 19 4.81 -18.46 6.99
N TRP A 20 4.25 -19.61 6.63
CA TRP A 20 3.61 -19.81 5.32
C TRP A 20 2.38 -18.92 5.11
N ARG A 21 1.58 -18.70 6.16
CA ARG A 21 0.40 -17.84 6.07
C ARG A 21 0.83 -16.38 5.97
N THR A 22 1.83 -15.94 6.75
CA THR A 22 2.33 -14.56 6.68
C THR A 22 2.97 -14.24 5.32
N VAL A 23 3.73 -15.18 4.73
CA VAL A 23 4.28 -15.02 3.38
C VAL A 23 3.17 -14.86 2.35
N LEU A 24 2.14 -15.72 2.41
CA LEU A 24 1.01 -15.65 1.48
C LEU A 24 0.25 -14.32 1.61
N VAL A 25 -0.03 -13.86 2.83
CA VAL A 25 -0.72 -12.57 3.03
C VAL A 25 0.14 -11.40 2.60
N SER A 26 1.45 -11.43 2.85
CA SER A 26 2.35 -10.36 2.39
C SER A 26 2.54 -10.38 0.88
N LEU A 27 2.49 -11.55 0.23
CA LEU A 27 2.46 -11.65 -1.24
C LEU A 27 1.17 -11.01 -1.79
N ILE A 28 0.01 -11.30 -1.18
CA ILE A 28 -1.26 -10.67 -1.56
C ILE A 28 -1.16 -9.14 -1.37
N ALA A 29 -0.68 -8.68 -0.22
CA ALA A 29 -0.46 -7.26 0.06
C ALA A 29 0.52 -6.61 -0.92
N MET A 30 1.58 -7.32 -1.33
CA MET A 30 2.54 -6.86 -2.32
C MET A 30 1.90 -6.75 -3.71
N VAL A 31 1.10 -7.72 -4.14
CA VAL A 31 0.39 -7.67 -5.43
C VAL A 31 -0.61 -6.51 -5.44
N ILE A 32 -1.30 -6.28 -4.32
CA ILE A 32 -2.22 -5.14 -4.15
C ILE A 32 -1.46 -3.80 -4.22
N ALA A 33 -0.36 -3.69 -3.47
CA ALA A 33 0.48 -2.49 -3.46
C ALA A 33 1.14 -2.24 -4.83
N GLY A 34 1.58 -3.31 -5.52
CA GLY A 34 2.18 -3.27 -6.85
C GLY A 34 1.16 -2.96 -7.96
N ALA A 35 -0.08 -3.44 -7.84
CA ALA A 35 -1.19 -3.04 -8.70
C ALA A 35 -1.66 -1.60 -8.45
N GLY A 36 -1.25 -0.97 -7.35
CA GLY A 36 -1.61 0.39 -6.95
C GLY A 36 -0.45 1.41 -6.92
N GLY A 37 0.79 1.04 -7.21
CA GLY A 37 1.94 1.91 -7.00
C GLY A 37 2.38 2.67 -8.24
N SER A 38 2.03 3.96 -8.33
CA SER A 38 2.88 4.93 -9.02
C SER A 38 4.22 5.00 -8.27
N SER A 39 5.22 4.28 -8.77
CA SER A 39 6.66 4.51 -8.61
C SER A 39 7.16 5.11 -7.28
N VAL A 40 7.51 4.28 -6.28
CA VAL A 40 8.72 4.46 -5.47
C VAL A 40 9.26 3.07 -5.07
N GLY A 41 10.27 2.58 -5.80
CA GLY A 41 11.27 1.64 -5.29
C GLY A 41 10.98 0.13 -5.29
N ALA A 42 11.05 -0.50 -6.46
CA ALA A 42 11.74 -1.79 -6.71
C ALA A 42 11.46 -2.18 -8.17
N GLY A 43 12.51 -2.27 -8.99
CA GLY A 43 12.39 -2.57 -10.41
C GLY A 43 11.71 -3.92 -10.66
N GLY A 44 10.58 -3.90 -11.36
CA GLY A 44 9.88 -5.13 -11.73
C GLY A 44 8.42 -4.95 -12.11
N SER A 45 8.11 -4.00 -13.02
CA SER A 45 6.86 -3.97 -13.83
C SER A 45 6.70 -2.71 -14.68
N SER A 46 7.69 -1.80 -14.73
CA SER A 46 7.66 -0.65 -15.65
C SER A 46 7.75 -1.06 -17.14
N GLY A 47 8.15 -2.30 -17.45
CA GLY A 47 8.25 -2.78 -18.84
C GLY A 47 6.89 -3.02 -19.51
N ALA A 48 5.88 -3.49 -18.77
CA ALA A 48 4.57 -3.78 -19.36
C ALA A 48 3.77 -2.52 -19.68
N GLY A 49 3.83 -1.50 -18.80
CA GLY A 49 3.18 -0.21 -19.03
C GLY A 49 3.93 0.67 -20.03
N ALA A 50 5.26 0.69 -20.00
CA ALA A 50 6.07 1.45 -20.95
C ALA A 50 6.02 0.85 -22.36
N GLY A 51 6.01 -0.48 -22.50
CA GLY A 51 5.82 -1.16 -23.78
C GLY A 51 4.47 -0.86 -24.41
N ALA A 52 3.39 -0.95 -23.62
CA ALA A 52 2.05 -0.60 -24.09
C ALA A 52 1.91 0.90 -24.45
N MET A 53 2.59 1.80 -23.72
CA MET A 53 2.60 3.24 -24.02
C MET A 53 3.43 3.57 -25.27
N GLN A 54 4.52 2.85 -25.48
CA GLN A 54 5.37 3.01 -26.66
C GLN A 54 4.68 2.46 -27.92
N GLU A 55 4.05 1.28 -27.85
CA GLU A 55 3.23 0.74 -28.94
C GLU A 55 2.03 1.64 -29.25
N ALA A 56 1.38 2.21 -28.23
CA ALA A 56 0.30 3.19 -28.42
C ALA A 56 0.79 4.50 -29.07
N GLY A 57 2.00 4.96 -28.72
CA GLY A 57 2.63 6.14 -29.31
C GLY A 57 3.05 5.94 -30.77
N GLU A 58 3.57 4.76 -31.10
CA GLU A 58 3.94 4.38 -32.47
C GLU A 58 2.69 4.20 -33.35
N ALA A 59 1.63 3.57 -32.83
CA ALA A 59 0.34 3.50 -33.50
C ALA A 59 -0.26 4.91 -33.74
N ALA A 60 -0.25 5.78 -32.73
CA ALA A 60 -0.76 7.16 -32.87
C ALA A 60 0.03 7.98 -33.90
N GLY A 61 1.36 7.79 -33.99
CA GLY A 61 2.22 8.46 -34.97
C GLY A 61 1.90 8.06 -36.41
N GLN A 62 1.56 6.79 -36.65
CA GLN A 62 1.21 6.28 -37.98
C GLN A 62 -0.17 6.77 -38.46
N TYR A 63 -1.15 6.91 -37.55
CA TYR A 63 -2.48 7.46 -37.86
C TYR A 63 -2.51 9.00 -37.97
N GLY A 64 -1.57 9.72 -37.35
CA GLY A 64 -1.51 11.18 -37.38
C GLY A 64 -1.05 11.79 -38.70
N GLN A 65 -0.34 11.03 -39.55
CA GLN A 65 0.25 11.52 -40.80
C GLN A 65 -0.71 11.48 -42.01
N GLN A 66 -1.84 10.78 -41.87
CA GLN A 66 -2.96 10.79 -42.82
C GLN A 66 -4.25 11.13 -42.07
N ALA A 67 -4.38 12.39 -41.65
CA ALA A 67 -5.56 12.89 -40.95
C ALA A 67 -6.76 13.01 -41.91
N THR A 68 -7.39 11.88 -42.22
CA THR A 68 -8.75 11.87 -42.77
C THR A 68 -9.77 12.06 -41.63
N PRO A 69 -10.97 12.61 -41.89
CA PRO A 69 -12.02 12.75 -40.86
C PRO A 69 -12.37 11.44 -40.15
N GLU A 70 -12.20 10.30 -40.83
CA GLU A 70 -12.48 8.96 -40.31
C GLU A 70 -11.43 8.51 -39.27
N THR A 71 -10.15 8.82 -39.49
CA THR A 71 -9.07 8.50 -38.55
C THR A 71 -9.18 9.29 -37.23
N PHE A 72 -9.67 10.53 -37.29
CA PHE A 72 -9.91 11.35 -36.09
C PHE A 72 -11.01 10.75 -35.19
N LEU A 73 -12.09 10.26 -35.79
CA LEU A 73 -13.19 9.60 -35.06
C LEU A 73 -12.74 8.30 -34.39
N ILE A 74 -11.92 7.50 -35.06
CA ILE A 74 -11.34 6.26 -34.49
C ILE A 74 -10.41 6.59 -33.31
N GLY A 75 -9.57 7.62 -33.43
CA GLY A 75 -8.69 8.08 -32.35
C GLY A 75 -9.45 8.56 -31.11
N LEU A 76 -10.54 9.31 -31.30
CA LEU A 76 -11.43 9.72 -30.20
C LEU A 76 -12.07 8.51 -29.53
N LEU A 77 -12.52 7.52 -30.29
CA LEU A 77 -13.10 6.30 -29.74
C LEU A 77 -12.08 5.47 -28.95
N VAL A 78 -10.85 5.30 -29.47
CA VAL A 78 -9.77 4.58 -28.76
C VAL A 78 -9.37 5.31 -27.47
N SER A 79 -9.20 6.64 -27.52
CA SER A 79 -8.90 7.43 -26.32
C SER A 79 -10.04 7.39 -25.29
N ALA A 80 -11.30 7.37 -25.72
CA ALA A 80 -12.45 7.22 -24.83
C ALA A 80 -12.48 5.84 -24.17
N ILE A 81 -12.17 4.76 -24.91
CA ILE A 81 -12.05 3.40 -24.37
C ILE A 81 -10.89 3.31 -23.38
N ALA A 82 -9.72 3.88 -23.72
CA ALA A 82 -8.56 3.90 -22.83
C ALA A 82 -8.86 4.68 -21.53
N PHE A 83 -9.54 5.81 -21.64
CA PHE A 83 -9.99 6.60 -20.49
C PHE A 83 -10.99 5.81 -19.64
N ALA A 84 -11.97 5.14 -20.26
CA ALA A 84 -12.92 4.29 -19.56
C ALA A 84 -12.22 3.13 -18.83
N ALA A 85 -11.25 2.46 -19.47
CA ALA A 85 -10.47 1.39 -18.86
C ALA A 85 -9.64 1.90 -17.65
N LEU A 86 -9.08 3.11 -17.76
CA LEU A 86 -8.37 3.77 -16.66
C LEU A 86 -9.30 4.07 -15.48
N ILE A 87 -10.51 4.58 -15.73
CA ILE A 87 -11.50 4.85 -14.68
C ILE A 87 -11.96 3.54 -14.02
N ILE A 88 -12.22 2.49 -14.79
CA ILE A 88 -12.58 1.16 -14.27
C ILE A 88 -11.46 0.61 -13.38
N GLY A 89 -10.19 0.72 -13.81
CA GLY A 89 -9.04 0.32 -13.02
C GLY A 89 -8.95 1.08 -11.68
N LEU A 90 -9.18 2.39 -11.70
CA LEU A 90 -9.24 3.20 -10.48
C LEU A 90 -10.40 2.82 -9.56
N MET A 91 -11.58 2.49 -10.11
CA MET A 91 -12.72 2.03 -9.32
C MET A 91 -12.45 0.67 -8.67
N VAL A 92 -11.94 -0.31 -9.42
CA VAL A 92 -11.54 -1.62 -8.88
C VAL A 92 -10.54 -1.45 -7.73
N ARG A 93 -9.60 -0.51 -7.87
CA ARG A 93 -8.65 -0.21 -6.80
C ARG A 93 -9.32 0.38 -5.56
N ALA A 94 -10.10 1.44 -5.73
CA ALA A 94 -10.73 2.14 -4.62
C ALA A 94 -11.69 1.22 -3.85
N PHE A 95 -12.43 0.37 -4.56
CA PHE A 95 -13.45 -0.49 -3.96
C PHE A 95 -12.91 -1.86 -3.53
N ILE A 96 -12.04 -2.51 -4.30
CA ILE A 96 -11.62 -3.89 -3.99
C ILE A 96 -10.27 -3.90 -3.30
N LEU A 97 -9.27 -3.24 -3.90
CA LEU A 97 -7.88 -3.32 -3.42
C LEU A 97 -7.67 -2.63 -2.08
N ASN A 98 -8.28 -1.47 -1.85
CA ASN A 98 -8.13 -0.74 -0.58
C ASN A 98 -8.69 -1.52 0.64
N PRO A 99 -9.92 -2.07 0.58
CA PRO A 99 -10.45 -2.94 1.65
C PRO A 99 -9.71 -4.25 1.81
N LEU A 100 -9.15 -4.78 0.72
CA LEU A 100 -8.32 -5.99 0.78
C LEU A 100 -6.98 -5.72 1.48
N ASP A 101 -6.35 -4.56 1.25
CA ASP A 101 -5.17 -4.10 1.98
C ASP A 101 -5.48 -3.95 3.48
N LEU A 102 -6.64 -3.36 3.82
CA LEU A 102 -7.12 -3.28 5.20
C LEU A 102 -7.25 -4.66 5.84
N GLY A 103 -7.80 -5.64 5.10
CA GLY A 103 -7.89 -7.03 5.54
C GLY A 103 -6.51 -7.66 5.83
N CYS A 104 -5.51 -7.36 4.99
CA CYS A 104 -4.13 -7.78 5.21
C CYS A 104 -3.53 -7.14 6.47
N LYS A 105 -3.74 -5.84 6.70
CA LYS A 105 -3.29 -5.15 7.91
C LYS A 105 -3.94 -5.73 9.17
N ARG A 106 -5.24 -6.05 9.10
CA ARG A 106 -5.96 -6.76 10.18
C ARG A 106 -5.35 -8.13 10.47
N PHE A 107 -5.03 -8.92 9.44
CA PHE A 107 -4.35 -10.21 9.61
C PHE A 107 -3.03 -10.04 10.38
N PHE A 108 -2.20 -9.07 10.00
CA PHE A 108 -0.92 -8.84 10.68
C PHE A 108 -1.09 -8.44 12.15
N LEU A 109 -2.12 -7.62 12.48
CA LEU A 109 -2.43 -7.28 13.87
C LEU A 109 -2.87 -8.48 14.69
N ILE A 110 -3.78 -9.31 14.16
CA ILE A 110 -4.23 -10.53 14.85
C ILE A 110 -3.05 -11.47 15.05
N ASN A 111 -2.21 -11.63 14.02
CA ASN A 111 -1.06 -12.54 14.03
C ASN A 111 -0.08 -12.24 15.17
N LEU A 112 0.01 -10.99 15.64
CA LEU A 112 0.85 -10.59 16.80
C LEU A 112 0.37 -11.16 18.14
N THR A 113 -0.91 -11.46 18.27
CA THR A 113 -1.48 -11.94 19.53
C THR A 113 -1.86 -13.42 19.48
N ARG A 114 -2.27 -13.92 18.31
CA ARG A 114 -2.69 -15.31 18.07
C ARG A 114 -2.34 -15.71 16.64
N PRO A 115 -2.06 -17.00 16.36
CA PRO A 115 -1.77 -17.45 14.99
C PRO A 115 -2.99 -17.21 14.09
N ALA A 116 -2.91 -16.19 13.24
CA ALA A 116 -4.03 -15.77 12.39
C ALA A 116 -4.28 -16.76 11.25
N GLU A 117 -5.55 -16.89 10.87
CA GLU A 117 -5.96 -17.62 9.68
C GLU A 117 -6.10 -16.68 8.49
N VAL A 118 -5.85 -17.17 7.28
CA VAL A 118 -5.97 -16.38 6.05
C VAL A 118 -7.42 -15.89 5.82
N SER A 119 -8.40 -16.58 6.43
CA SER A 119 -9.81 -16.19 6.46
C SER A 119 -10.06 -14.82 7.11
N SER A 120 -9.17 -14.35 8.00
CA SER A 120 -9.35 -13.07 8.70
C SER A 120 -9.20 -11.84 7.79
N ILE A 121 -8.68 -12.01 6.56
CA ILE A 121 -8.61 -10.96 5.54
C ILE A 121 -10.01 -10.52 5.10
N GLY A 122 -10.97 -11.45 5.04
CA GLY A 122 -12.36 -11.16 4.69
C GLY A 122 -13.03 -10.15 5.63
N GLY A 123 -12.50 -9.98 6.85
CA GLY A 123 -12.95 -8.98 7.81
C GLY A 123 -12.76 -7.52 7.35
N GLY A 124 -11.97 -7.27 6.30
CA GLY A 124 -11.86 -5.96 5.65
C GLY A 124 -13.14 -5.52 4.91
N PHE A 125 -14.02 -6.46 4.54
CA PHE A 125 -15.23 -6.23 3.75
C PHE A 125 -16.54 -6.14 4.57
N GLY A 126 -16.46 -6.11 5.90
CA GLY A 126 -17.67 -6.14 6.76
C GLY A 126 -18.57 -4.90 6.70
N ASP A 127 -19.48 -4.77 7.68
CA ASP A 127 -20.65 -3.88 7.67
C ASP A 127 -20.39 -2.38 7.34
N SER A 128 -19.28 -1.78 7.79
CA SER A 128 -18.92 -0.38 7.47
C SER A 128 -17.98 -0.23 6.25
N TYR A 129 -18.15 -1.08 5.23
CA TYR A 129 -17.27 -1.12 4.05
C TYR A 129 -17.13 0.23 3.34
N LEU A 130 -18.23 0.95 3.08
CA LEU A 130 -18.18 2.23 2.37
C LEU A 130 -17.45 3.32 3.14
N GLU A 131 -17.57 3.35 4.47
CA GLU A 131 -16.90 4.35 5.30
C GLU A 131 -15.38 4.12 5.35
N ARG A 132 -14.97 2.85 5.38
CA ARG A 132 -13.57 2.43 5.27
C ARG A 132 -12.97 2.79 3.93
N VAL A 133 -13.66 2.45 2.83
CA VAL A 133 -13.25 2.82 1.47
C VAL A 133 -13.06 4.33 1.34
N LYS A 134 -14.03 5.12 1.80
CA LYS A 134 -13.95 6.59 1.77
C LYS A 134 -12.74 7.12 2.55
N THR A 135 -12.48 6.58 3.74
CA THR A 135 -11.36 7.00 4.59
C THR A 135 -10.01 6.68 3.94
N LEU A 136 -9.85 5.47 3.41
CA LEU A 136 -8.64 5.04 2.70
C LEU A 136 -8.44 5.83 1.40
N PHE A 137 -9.52 6.06 0.64
CA PHE A 137 -9.46 6.90 -0.56
C PHE A 137 -9.03 8.33 -0.24
N CYS A 138 -9.60 8.95 0.81
CA CYS A 138 -9.16 10.28 1.25
C CYS A 138 -7.69 10.29 1.67
N ARG A 139 -7.21 9.25 2.36
CA ARG A 139 -5.79 9.12 2.73
C ARG A 139 -4.90 9.13 1.50
N ASP A 140 -5.25 8.32 0.51
CA ASP A 140 -4.47 8.18 -0.72
C ASP A 140 -4.50 9.49 -1.52
N LEU A 141 -5.66 10.12 -1.64
CA LEU A 141 -5.82 11.41 -2.31
C LEU A 141 -4.99 12.50 -1.63
N PHE A 142 -5.05 12.62 -0.30
CA PHE A 142 -4.25 13.62 0.41
C PHE A 142 -2.75 13.34 0.29
N THR A 143 -2.34 12.08 0.43
CA THR A 143 -0.93 11.70 0.25
C THR A 143 -0.45 12.05 -1.15
N LEU A 144 -1.24 11.75 -2.18
CA LEU A 144 -0.95 12.10 -3.57
C LEU A 144 -0.84 13.62 -3.77
N LEU A 145 -1.80 14.40 -3.28
CA LEU A 145 -1.78 15.87 -3.35
C LEU A 145 -0.51 16.45 -2.71
N TRP A 146 -0.12 15.95 -1.53
CA TRP A 146 1.09 16.39 -0.85
C TRP A 146 2.35 16.00 -1.64
N THR A 147 2.42 14.77 -2.15
CA THR A 147 3.57 14.33 -2.96
C THR A 147 3.69 15.07 -4.30
N MET A 148 2.57 15.45 -4.91
CA MET A 148 2.53 16.19 -6.17
C MET A 148 2.92 17.65 -5.96
N LEU A 149 2.57 18.23 -4.82
CA LEU A 149 2.99 19.58 -4.44
C LEU A 149 4.49 19.63 -4.12
N LEU A 150 4.98 18.73 -3.26
CA LEU A 150 6.38 18.67 -2.82
C LEU A 150 6.72 17.27 -2.27
N VAL A 151 7.89 16.73 -2.65
CA VAL A 151 8.33 15.38 -2.24
C VAL A 151 8.51 15.24 -0.72
N ILE A 152 9.17 16.21 -0.08
CA ILE A 152 9.49 16.16 1.36
C ILE A 152 8.24 16.15 2.26
N PRO A 153 7.27 17.09 2.14
CA PRO A 153 6.06 17.03 2.96
C PRO A 153 5.18 15.82 2.61
N GLY A 154 5.22 15.32 1.37
CA GLY A 154 4.60 14.06 0.98
C GLY A 154 5.08 12.88 1.83
N ILE A 155 6.40 12.74 2.01
CA ILE A 155 6.98 11.71 2.87
C ILE A 155 6.53 11.87 4.33
N VAL A 156 6.58 13.10 4.88
CA VAL A 156 6.15 13.34 6.27
C VAL A 156 4.67 12.99 6.47
N LYS A 157 3.82 13.33 5.49
CA LYS A 157 2.38 13.01 5.53
C LYS A 157 2.09 11.53 5.37
N TYR A 158 2.88 10.81 4.56
CA TYR A 158 2.81 9.36 4.47
C TYR A 158 3.01 8.70 5.84
N TYR A 159 4.05 9.08 6.59
CA TYR A 159 4.28 8.53 7.94
C TYR A 159 3.20 8.93 8.93
N GLU A 160 2.65 10.14 8.83
CA GLU A 160 1.52 10.58 9.66
C GLU A 160 0.27 9.72 9.45
N TYR A 161 0.07 9.19 8.25
CA TYR A 161 -1.10 8.40 7.86
C TYR A 161 -0.86 6.88 7.84
N LEU A 162 0.36 6.45 8.18
CA LEU A 162 0.77 5.05 8.18
C LEU A 162 -0.09 4.17 9.11
N MET A 163 -0.63 4.75 10.19
CA MET A 163 -1.40 4.03 11.21
C MET A 163 -2.90 3.96 10.92
N ILE A 164 -3.44 4.78 10.01
CA ILE A 164 -4.86 4.80 9.63
C ILE A 164 -5.43 3.40 9.28
N PRO A 165 -4.79 2.59 8.41
CA PRO A 165 -5.34 1.27 8.08
C PRO A 165 -5.30 0.31 9.27
N TYR A 166 -4.39 0.48 10.23
CA TYR A 166 -4.34 -0.33 11.43
C TYR A 166 -5.45 0.08 12.43
N LEU A 167 -5.71 1.38 12.58
CA LEU A 167 -6.82 1.90 13.38
C LEU A 167 -8.18 1.40 12.89
N LEU A 168 -8.43 1.49 11.58
CA LEU A 168 -9.66 0.99 10.96
C LEU A 168 -9.81 -0.53 11.03
N ALA A 169 -8.70 -1.26 11.20
CA ALA A 169 -8.69 -2.70 11.37
C ALA A 169 -8.98 -3.13 12.83
N ASP A 170 -8.57 -2.31 13.81
CA ASP A 170 -8.77 -2.56 15.24
C ASP A 170 -10.14 -2.05 15.73
N ASP A 171 -10.55 -0.85 15.30
CA ASP A 171 -11.85 -0.25 15.58
C ASP A 171 -12.63 0.03 14.27
N PRO A 172 -13.65 -0.79 13.95
CA PRO A 172 -14.48 -0.60 12.76
C PRO A 172 -15.43 0.62 12.82
N SER A 173 -15.65 1.21 14.00
CA SER A 173 -16.63 2.28 14.22
C SER A 173 -16.04 3.69 14.12
N ILE A 174 -14.71 3.79 14.04
CA ILE A 174 -14.01 5.07 14.02
C ILE A 174 -14.33 5.87 12.74
N THR A 175 -14.73 7.14 12.93
CA THR A 175 -15.05 8.03 11.81
C THR A 175 -13.76 8.43 11.08
N ARG A 176 -13.86 8.80 9.79
CA ARG A 176 -12.74 9.35 8.99
C ARG A 176 -11.95 10.42 9.76
N GLN A 177 -12.62 11.40 10.36
CA GLN A 177 -11.94 12.50 11.04
C GLN A 177 -11.17 12.03 12.28
N GLU A 178 -11.78 11.14 13.04
CA GLU A 178 -11.21 10.52 14.24
C GLU A 178 -10.00 9.65 13.86
N ALA A 179 -10.10 8.83 12.81
CA ALA A 179 -8.98 8.01 12.33
C ALA A 179 -7.76 8.85 11.94
N PHE A 180 -7.98 9.98 11.29
CA PHE A 180 -6.90 10.90 10.91
C PHE A 180 -6.33 11.66 12.11
N ALA A 181 -7.18 12.06 13.06
CA ALA A 181 -6.75 12.74 14.29
C ALA A 181 -5.94 11.78 15.18
N GLU A 182 -6.39 10.55 15.32
CA GLU A 182 -5.75 9.53 16.14
C GLU A 182 -4.44 9.05 15.52
N SER A 183 -4.40 8.79 14.20
CA SER A 183 -3.14 8.48 13.51
C SER A 183 -2.10 9.60 13.68
N ARG A 184 -2.54 10.87 13.63
CA ARG A 184 -1.68 12.03 13.91
C ARG A 184 -1.14 12.03 15.34
N ARG A 185 -2.01 11.78 16.32
CA ARG A 185 -1.67 11.73 17.75
C ARG A 185 -0.65 10.63 18.03
N LEU A 186 -0.92 9.41 17.56
CA LEU A 186 -0.04 8.24 17.73
C LEU A 186 1.34 8.45 17.09
N MET A 187 1.40 9.15 15.96
CA MET A 187 2.65 9.39 15.24
C MET A 187 3.39 10.65 15.70
N GLN A 188 2.83 11.47 16.59
CA GLN A 188 3.48 12.68 17.08
C GLN A 188 4.76 12.33 17.86
N GLY A 189 5.89 12.94 17.50
CA GLY A 189 7.20 12.61 18.08
C GLY A 189 7.85 11.31 17.57
N SER A 190 7.07 10.40 16.96
CA SER A 190 7.57 9.10 16.45
C SER A 190 7.83 9.05 14.95
N LYS A 191 7.45 10.09 14.17
CA LYS A 191 7.62 10.12 12.70
C LYS A 191 9.05 9.85 12.25
N TRP A 192 10.02 10.52 12.88
CA TRP A 192 11.44 10.37 12.55
C TRP A 192 11.97 8.98 12.89
N ASN A 193 11.55 8.43 14.02
CA ASN A 193 11.93 7.08 14.42
C ASN A 193 11.33 6.02 13.49
N ALA A 194 10.10 6.22 13.01
CA ALA A 194 9.47 5.34 12.01
C ALA A 194 10.19 5.41 10.65
N PHE A 195 10.61 6.61 10.22
CA PHE A 195 11.43 6.78 9.02
C PHE A 195 12.77 6.04 9.15
N ILE A 196 13.46 6.20 10.27
CA ILE A 196 14.73 5.48 10.52
C ILE A 196 14.50 3.97 10.60
N LEU A 197 13.36 3.53 11.16
CA LEU A 197 13.00 2.12 11.18
C LEU A 197 12.90 1.59 9.75
N ASP A 198 12.15 2.25 8.87
CA ASP A 198 12.05 1.86 7.45
C ASP A 198 13.42 1.93 6.74
N LEU A 199 14.24 2.94 7.03
CA LEU A 199 15.60 3.06 6.48
C LEU A 199 16.48 1.87 6.88
N SER A 200 16.27 1.30 8.06
CA SER A 200 17.01 0.11 8.50
C SER A 200 16.61 -1.18 7.76
N PHE A 201 15.57 -1.15 6.93
CA PHE A 201 15.20 -2.22 6.01
C PHE A 201 15.80 -2.04 4.61
N ILE A 202 16.47 -0.92 4.32
CA ILE A 202 17.08 -0.68 3.00
C ILE A 202 18.04 -1.78 2.58
N GLY A 203 18.80 -2.35 3.53
CA GLY A 203 19.69 -3.48 3.27
C GLY A 203 18.95 -4.73 2.78
N TRP A 204 17.73 -4.98 3.29
CA TRP A 204 16.89 -6.09 2.84
C TRP A 204 16.31 -5.84 1.45
N TYR A 205 16.00 -4.57 1.11
CA TYR A 205 15.55 -4.21 -0.23
C TYR A 205 16.67 -4.32 -1.27
N ILE A 206 17.91 -3.95 -0.91
CA ILE A 206 19.08 -4.16 -1.76
C ILE A 206 19.32 -5.66 -1.97
N LEU A 207 19.25 -6.46 -0.91
CA LEU A 207 19.40 -7.91 -1.00
C LEU A 207 18.28 -8.56 -1.83
N SER A 208 17.06 -8.05 -1.72
CA SER A 208 15.94 -8.41 -2.58
C SER A 208 16.26 -8.13 -4.05
N ALA A 209 16.80 -6.95 -4.37
CA ALA A 209 17.18 -6.61 -5.74
C ALA A 209 18.25 -7.55 -6.32
N VAL A 210 19.26 -7.92 -5.52
CA VAL A 210 20.31 -8.87 -5.92
C VAL A 210 19.75 -10.27 -6.16
N THR A 211 18.69 -10.67 -5.44
CA THR A 211 18.06 -11.99 -5.55
C THR A 211 16.85 -12.02 -6.49
N MET A 212 16.75 -11.07 -7.42
CA MET A 212 15.61 -10.92 -8.33
C MET A 212 14.24 -10.87 -7.63
N GLY A 213 14.19 -10.30 -6.43
CA GLY A 213 12.96 -10.13 -5.65
C GLY A 213 12.59 -11.29 -4.73
N ILE A 214 13.29 -12.43 -4.81
CA ILE A 214 12.93 -13.66 -4.06
C ILE A 214 13.00 -13.42 -2.55
N VAL A 215 14.08 -12.80 -2.07
CA VAL A 215 14.22 -12.47 -0.64
C VAL A 215 13.18 -11.42 -0.22
N GLY A 216 12.79 -10.53 -1.13
CA GLY A 216 11.71 -9.57 -0.93
C GLY A 216 10.40 -10.24 -0.57
N VAL A 217 9.94 -11.13 -1.46
CA VAL A 217 8.65 -11.82 -1.34
C VAL A 217 8.63 -12.79 -0.14
N LEU A 218 9.68 -13.59 0.03
CA LEU A 218 9.67 -14.69 0.99
C LEU A 218 10.06 -14.28 2.41
N TYR A 219 10.69 -13.12 2.59
CA TYR A 219 11.22 -12.72 3.89
C TYR A 219 11.08 -11.23 4.17
N ALA A 220 11.63 -10.35 3.33
CA ALA A 220 11.74 -8.93 3.66
C ALA A 220 10.38 -8.24 3.83
N ASN A 221 9.45 -8.47 2.90
CA ASN A 221 8.10 -7.90 2.93
C ASN A 221 7.28 -8.40 4.13
N PRO A 222 7.12 -9.71 4.37
CA PRO A 222 6.33 -10.17 5.52
C PRO A 222 6.96 -9.77 6.85
N TYR A 223 8.30 -9.76 6.93
CA TYR A 223 9.01 -9.29 8.11
C TYR A 223 8.80 -7.78 8.37
N HIS A 224 8.82 -6.97 7.31
CA HIS A 224 8.58 -5.54 7.38
C HIS A 224 7.13 -5.21 7.76
N ASP A 225 6.15 -5.87 7.16
CA ASP A 225 4.74 -5.73 7.49
C ASP A 225 4.45 -6.09 8.96
N MET A 226 5.03 -7.19 9.44
CA MET A 226 4.91 -7.59 10.85
C MET A 226 5.58 -6.61 11.81
N THR A 227 6.70 -6.00 11.40
CA THR A 227 7.38 -4.98 12.20
C THR A 227 6.54 -3.69 12.29
N ARG A 228 5.87 -3.29 11.20
CA ARG A 228 4.95 -2.13 11.20
C ARG A 228 3.69 -2.39 12.04
N ALA A 229 3.16 -3.61 12.01
CA ALA A 229 2.06 -4.01 12.90
C ALA A 229 2.50 -3.96 14.38
N ALA A 230 3.71 -4.44 14.69
CA ALA A 230 4.26 -4.37 16.05
C ALA A 230 4.47 -2.92 16.51
N LEU A 231 4.93 -2.03 15.60
CA LEU A 231 5.05 -0.60 15.87
C LEU A 231 3.71 0.00 16.27
N TYR A 232 2.65 -0.26 15.49
CA TYR A 232 1.31 0.22 15.81
C TYR A 232 0.85 -0.22 17.21
N ARG A 233 1.03 -1.51 17.53
CA ARG A 233 0.63 -2.06 18.84
C ARG A 233 1.36 -1.37 20.00
N LYS A 234 2.65 -1.09 19.83
CA LYS A 234 3.45 -0.35 20.83
C LYS A 234 3.01 1.10 20.96
N LEU A 235 2.71 1.79 19.84
CA LEU A 235 2.25 3.18 19.88
C LEU A 235 0.91 3.30 20.61
N ILE A 236 -0.01 2.36 20.42
CA ILE A 236 -1.26 2.34 21.20
C ILE A 236 -0.98 2.14 22.68
N MET A 237 -0.14 1.17 23.04
CA MET A 237 0.17 0.88 24.46
C MET A 237 0.87 2.04 25.17
N GLU A 238 1.67 2.85 24.48
CA GLU A 238 2.32 4.03 25.06
C GLU A 238 1.40 5.25 25.17
N ASN A 239 0.28 5.29 24.42
CA ASN A 239 -0.65 6.42 24.32
C ASN A 239 -2.06 6.11 24.87
N ALA A 240 -2.24 4.95 25.49
CA ALA A 240 -3.43 4.50 26.21
C ALA A 240 -3.26 4.79 27.71
#